data_AF-A0ABD5EGV7-F1
#
_entry.id   AF-A0ABD5EGV7-F1
#
_cell.length_a   1.000
_cell.length_b   1.000
_cell.length_c   1.000
_cell.angle_alpha   90.00
_cell.angle_beta   90.00
_cell.angle_gamma   90.00
#
_symmetry.space_group_name_H-M   'P 1'
#
loop_
_entity.id
_entity.type
_entity.pdbx_description
1 polymer ?
#
loop_
_entity_poly.entity_id
_entity_poly.type
_entity_poly.pdbx_seq_one_letter_code
_entity_poly.pdbx_strand_id
1 'polypeptide(L)'
;MTHTFDELVEKQRAADQAHTRVEELRASYGPPTHQGGWSGQQSDTYETAWRAWRDLAREVQSTVAEYAKDEGRPRDTVETEVRQAVRHSRPEV
;
A
#
# COMPACT_ATOMS: atom_id res chain seq x y z
N MET A 1 11.10 16.30 -10.55
CA MET A 1 12.24 15.79 -9.77
C MET A 1 12.40 14.35 -10.18
N THR A 2 13.62 13.87 -10.45
CA THR A 2 13.83 12.45 -10.75
C THR A 2 13.56 11.68 -9.46
N HIS A 3 12.54 10.83 -9.45
CA HIS A 3 12.27 9.95 -8.32
C HIS A 3 13.47 9.03 -8.09
N THR A 4 13.77 8.67 -6.84
CA THR A 4 14.86 7.73 -6.52
C THR A 4 14.30 6.35 -6.20
N PHE A 5 15.06 5.29 -6.45
CA PHE A 5 14.63 3.94 -6.10
C PHE A 5 14.26 3.81 -4.61
N ASP A 6 15.04 4.42 -3.71
CA ASP A 6 14.74 4.43 -2.27
C ASP A 6 13.40 5.11 -1.95
N GLU A 7 13.06 6.19 -2.66
CA GLU A 7 11.75 6.85 -2.52
C GLU A 7 10.63 5.88 -2.92
N LEU A 8 10.78 5.12 -4.02
CA LEU A 8 9.79 4.12 -4.43
C LEU A 8 9.61 3.04 -3.34
N VAL A 9 10.70 2.60 -2.72
CA VAL A 9 10.70 1.60 -1.63
C VAL A 9 9.96 2.13 -0.40
N GLU A 10 10.24 3.36 0.03
CA GLU A 10 9.56 3.95 1.18
C GLU A 10 8.06 4.19 0.91
N LYS A 11 7.69 4.66 -0.29
CA LYS A 11 6.28 4.81 -0.67
C LYS A 11 5.55 3.47 -0.71
N GLN A 12 6.16 2.43 -1.28
CA GLN A 12 5.58 1.08 -1.26
C GLN A 12 5.44 0.55 0.16
N ARG A 13 6.43 0.77 1.03
CA ARG A 13 6.33 0.38 2.45
C ARG A 13 5.17 1.08 3.15
N ALA A 14 4.98 2.38 2.92
CA ALA A 14 3.84 3.12 3.48
C ALA A 14 2.50 2.57 2.99
N ALA A 15 2.39 2.25 1.70
CA ALA A 15 1.20 1.61 1.13
C ALA A 15 0.95 0.23 1.76
N ASP A 16 1.99 -0.59 1.94
CA ASP A 16 1.88 -1.92 2.56
C ASP A 16 1.44 -1.82 4.03
N GLN A 17 1.99 -0.87 4.81
CA GLN A 17 1.57 -0.62 6.19
C GLN A 17 0.09 -0.19 6.28
N ALA A 18 -0.34 0.70 5.38
CA ALA A 18 -1.74 1.12 5.30
C ALA A 18 -2.66 -0.05 4.92
N HIS A 19 -2.21 -0.93 4.03
CA HIS A 19 -2.94 -2.15 3.69
C HIS A 19 -3.08 -3.09 4.89
N THR A 20 -1.99 -3.34 5.62
CA THR A 20 -2.02 -4.15 6.85
C THR A 20 -3.03 -3.59 7.85
N ARG A 21 -3.11 -2.27 8.01
CA ARG A 21 -4.11 -1.65 8.89
C ARG A 21 -5.54 -1.94 8.45
N VAL A 22 -5.82 -1.92 7.15
CA VAL A 22 -7.14 -2.28 6.59
C VAL A 22 -7.47 -3.74 6.87
N GLU A 23 -6.50 -4.64 6.70
CA GLU A 23 -6.66 -6.07 6.98
C GLU A 23 -6.89 -6.33 8.48
N GLU A 24 -6.15 -5.66 9.36
CA GLU A 24 -6.35 -5.72 10.81
C GLU A 24 -7.74 -5.23 11.23
N LEU A 25 -8.22 -4.11 10.66
CA LEU A 25 -9.57 -3.61 10.91
C LEU A 25 -10.61 -4.66 10.51
N ARG A 26 -10.47 -5.23 9.30
CA ARG A 26 -11.37 -6.28 8.82
C ARG A 26 -11.33 -7.54 9.69
N ALA A 27 -10.15 -7.95 10.15
CA ALA A 27 -9.98 -9.08 11.05
C ALA A 27 -10.63 -8.80 12.42
N SER A 28 -10.49 -7.56 12.93
CA SER A 28 -11.04 -7.16 14.24
C SER A 28 -12.56 -7.00 14.25
N TYR A 29 -13.14 -6.51 13.14
CA TYR A 29 -14.59 -6.28 13.04
C TYR A 29 -15.36 -7.54 12.61
N GLY A 30 -14.65 -8.54 12.09
CA GLY A 30 -15.25 -9.76 11.57
C GLY A 30 -16.00 -9.54 10.24
N PRO A 31 -16.71 -10.58 9.76
CA PRO A 31 -17.41 -10.52 8.48
C PRO A 31 -18.49 -9.43 8.52
N PRO A 32 -18.56 -8.52 7.54
CA PRO A 32 -19.63 -7.52 7.48
C PRO A 32 -21.03 -8.13 7.29
N THR A 33 -21.11 -9.43 6.99
CA THR A 33 -22.35 -10.20 6.86
C THR A 33 -22.82 -10.88 8.15
N HIS A 34 -22.11 -10.71 9.28
CA HIS A 34 -22.60 -11.20 10.57
C HIS A 34 -23.89 -10.48 10.99
N GLN A 35 -24.72 -11.13 11.79
CA GLN A 35 -25.92 -10.50 12.36
C GLN A 35 -25.54 -9.21 13.12
N GLY A 36 -26.19 -8.10 12.77
CA GLY A 36 -25.88 -6.77 13.30
C GLY A 36 -24.84 -5.98 12.50
N GLY A 37 -24.10 -6.63 11.60
CA GLY A 37 -23.14 -5.99 10.70
C GLY A 37 -22.06 -5.17 11.43
N TRP A 38 -21.40 -4.30 10.67
CA TRP A 38 -20.55 -3.27 11.26
C TRP A 38 -21.41 -2.08 11.71
N SER A 39 -21.07 -1.52 12.86
CA SER A 39 -21.62 -0.22 13.29
C SER A 39 -21.18 0.90 12.33
N GLY A 40 -21.91 2.02 12.30
CA GLY A 40 -21.54 3.18 11.48
C GLY A 40 -20.11 3.64 11.71
N GLN A 41 -19.67 3.72 12.98
CA GLN A 41 -18.32 4.11 13.33
C GLN A 41 -17.25 3.10 12.84
N GLN A 42 -17.54 1.80 12.84
CA GLN A 42 -16.63 0.78 12.31
C GLN A 42 -16.51 0.90 10.78
N SER A 43 -17.64 1.11 10.09
CA SER A 43 -17.66 1.37 8.65
C SER A 43 -16.87 2.62 8.30
N ASP A 44 -17.09 3.73 8.98
CA ASP A 44 -16.38 5.00 8.74
C ASP A 44 -14.87 4.86 9.00
N THR A 45 -14.48 4.14 10.05
CA THR A 45 -13.07 3.87 10.37
C THR A 45 -12.41 3.03 9.28
N TYR A 46 -13.09 1.97 8.83
CA TYR A 46 -12.60 1.11 7.76
C TYR A 46 -12.50 1.87 6.44
N GLU A 47 -13.52 2.63 6.05
CA GLU A 47 -13.52 3.43 4.82
C GLU A 47 -12.39 4.45 4.81
N THR A 48 -12.12 5.10 5.96
CA THR A 48 -11.01 6.05 6.09
C THR A 48 -9.67 5.37 5.87
N ALA A 49 -9.43 4.22 6.53
CA ALA A 49 -8.21 3.46 6.34
C ALA A 49 -8.05 2.95 4.90
N TRP A 50 -9.15 2.48 4.29
CA TRP A 50 -9.18 2.00 2.92
C TRP A 50 -8.88 3.12 1.92
N ARG A 51 -9.45 4.31 2.10
CA ARG A 51 -9.16 5.49 1.26
C ARG A 51 -7.69 5.89 1.38
N ALA A 52 -7.15 5.97 2.59
CA ALA A 52 -5.75 6.30 2.83
C ALA A 52 -4.80 5.31 2.13
N TRP A 53 -5.04 4.01 2.27
CA TRP A 53 -4.30 2.98 1.55
C TRP A 53 -4.39 3.14 0.03
N ARG A 54 -5.60 3.35 -0.49
CA ARG A 54 -5.83 3.48 -1.93
C ARG A 54 -5.11 4.69 -2.53
N ASP A 55 -5.05 5.80 -1.80
CA ASP A 55 -4.39 7.00 -2.26
C ASP A 55 -2.86 6.82 -2.27
N LEU A 56 -2.28 6.18 -1.25
CA LEU A 56 -0.86 5.76 -1.24
C LEU A 56 -0.54 4.79 -2.38
N ALA A 57 -1.41 3.80 -2.62
CA ALA A 57 -1.21 2.84 -3.72
C ALA A 57 -1.22 3.52 -5.10
N ARG A 58 -2.05 4.56 -5.28
CA ARG A 58 -2.05 5.36 -6.52
C ARG A 58 -0.77 6.18 -6.65
N GLU A 59 -0.31 6.78 -5.56
CA GLU A 59 0.95 7.54 -5.54
C GLU A 59 2.14 6.65 -5.92
N VAL A 60 2.23 5.44 -5.36
CA VAL A 60 3.26 4.45 -5.73
C VAL A 60 3.20 4.14 -7.22
N GLN A 61 2.02 3.86 -7.76
CA GLN A 61 1.87 3.56 -9.19
C GLN A 61 2.31 4.71 -10.09
N SER A 62 1.99 5.97 -9.74
CA SER A 62 2.43 7.14 -10.50
C SER A 62 3.94 7.28 -10.44
N THR A 63 4.51 7.21 -9.23
CA THR A 63 5.95 7.35 -8.98
C THR A 63 6.77 6.28 -9.71
N VAL A 64 6.32 5.02 -9.68
CA VAL A 64 6.98 3.92 -10.39
C VAL A 64 6.91 4.10 -11.90
N ALA A 65 5.77 4.56 -12.43
CA ALA A 65 5.62 4.81 -13.86
C ALA A 65 6.55 5.94 -14.34
N GLU A 66 6.68 7.01 -13.55
CA GLU A 66 7.59 8.12 -13.84
C GLU A 66 9.06 7.68 -13.75
N TYR A 67 9.45 6.99 -12.68
CA TYR A 67 10.80 6.43 -12.52
C TYR A 67 11.18 5.49 -13.67
N ALA A 68 10.29 4.54 -14.00
CA ALA A 68 10.54 3.58 -15.07
C ALA A 68 10.72 4.26 -16.43
N LYS A 69 9.94 5.32 -16.69
CA LYS A 69 10.09 6.14 -17.91
C LYS A 69 11.42 6.88 -17.93
N ASP A 70 11.80 7.51 -16.83
CA ASP A 70 13.04 8.29 -16.72
C ASP A 70 14.28 7.39 -16.86
N GLU A 71 14.24 6.18 -16.30
CA GLU A 71 15.31 5.19 -16.39
C GLU A 71 15.29 4.37 -17.70
N GLY A 72 14.25 4.51 -18.53
CA GLY A 72 14.06 3.72 -19.75
C GLY A 72 13.82 2.22 -19.50
N ARG A 73 13.24 1.87 -18.34
CA ARG A 73 13.03 0.49 -17.88
C ARG A 73 11.57 0.07 -17.99
N PRO A 74 11.26 -1.22 -18.15
CA PRO A 74 9.89 -1.71 -18.05
C PRO A 74 9.31 -1.47 -16.65
N ARG A 75 8.09 -0.93 -16.59
CA ARG A 75 7.39 -0.65 -15.33
C ARG A 75 7.26 -1.89 -14.44
N ASP A 76 6.88 -3.03 -15.01
CA ASP A 76 6.68 -4.29 -14.26
C ASP A 76 7.98 -4.78 -13.58
N THR A 77 9.13 -4.53 -14.21
CA THR A 77 10.45 -4.85 -13.64
C THR A 77 10.72 -3.98 -12.42
N VAL A 78 10.52 -2.67 -12.54
CA VAL A 78 10.72 -1.73 -11.41
C VAL A 78 9.75 -2.05 -10.27
N GLU A 79 8.47 -2.30 -10.55
CA GLU A 79 7.50 -2.70 -9.52
C GLU A 79 7.92 -3.97 -8.77
N THR A 80 8.47 -4.94 -9.49
CA THR A 80 8.95 -6.20 -8.90
C THR A 80 10.16 -5.98 -8.01
N GLU A 81 11.12 -5.16 -8.43
CA GLU A 81 12.30 -4.80 -7.65
C GLU A 81 11.94 -4.03 -6.39
N VAL A 82 11.01 -3.07 -6.48
CA VAL A 82 10.51 -2.32 -5.32
C VAL A 82 9.85 -3.27 -4.32
N ARG A 83 8.97 -4.17 -4.78
CA ARG A 83 8.34 -5.19 -3.92
C ARG A 83 9.36 -6.11 -3.26
N GLN A 84 10.43 -6.48 -3.97
CA GLN A 84 11.52 -7.27 -3.38
C GLN A 84 12.28 -6.45 -2.34
N ALA A 85 12.70 -5.23 -2.65
CA ALA A 85 13.43 -4.36 -1.74
C ALA A 85 12.67 -4.09 -0.43
N VAL A 86 11.35 -3.88 -0.49
CA VAL A 86 10.50 -3.74 0.70
C VAL A 86 10.55 -5.00 1.57
N ARG A 87 10.48 -6.20 0.97
CA ARG A 87 10.56 -7.48 1.69
C ARG A 87 11.92 -7.70 2.34
N HIS A 88 13.00 -7.35 1.66
CA HIS A 88 14.37 -7.55 2.15
C HIS A 88 14.79 -6.49 3.18
N SER A 89 14.15 -5.32 3.16
CA SER A 89 14.39 -4.26 4.16
C SER A 89 13.68 -4.50 5.50
N ARG A 90 12.77 -5.49 5.58
CA ARG A 90 12.18 -5.93 6.85
C ARG A 90 13.16 -6.93 7.48
N PRO A 91 13.92 -6.57 8.54
CA PRO A 91 14.79 -7.54 9.20
C PRO A 91 13.92 -8.67 9.75
N GLU A 92 14.37 -9.90 9.54
CA GLU A 92 13.82 -11.09 10.21
C GLU A 92 13.93 -10.84 11.73
N VAL A 93 12.78 -10.74 12.41
CA VAL A 93 12.68 -10.65 13.88
C VAL A 93 11.97 -11.86 14.41
#